data_AF-A0A7G2CLI8-F1
#
_entry.id   AF-A0A7G2CLI8-F1
#
_cell.length_a   1.000
_cell.length_b   1.000
_cell.length_c   1.000
_cell.angle_alpha   90.00
_cell.angle_beta   90.00
_cell.angle_gamma   90.00
#
_symmetry.space_group_name_H-M   'P 1'
#
loop_
_entity.id
_entity.type
_entity.pdbx_description
1 polymer ?
#
loop_
_entity_poly.entity_id
_entity_poly.type
_entity_poly.pdbx_seq_one_letter_code
_entity_poly.pdbx_strand_id
1 'polypeptide(L)'
;MRRSTKMRYLISYLTDVEGDMSYFRRFVAQSKVLGEADGKYIIPNGRDHFVFGGDSFDLGGEDLTFHDALLQLKRDYPRQVHLLLGNRDVNKMIFRTSVGEWLEGLPPAEAHRRIYPVESPIQRKGVTYEAYLSQHNLPPITTLVTLVKWILKHRMAAPNVLEDRRKELEKRGGGTLSDEEVVRHILSTAQSDDGAVTEYIRHGQLAALIGRALFVHGGVCEENVGYVPFPFNAIEAATSPTRLPGETYPSAADWVRELNLLKEKGFNEWLQSPRCAPCGTRTGGEFLHAYAFRYTPVRYSVMVNSFVDFSTRQLREVDRATEVYLKQNNIDVVCCGHQPSGDSPTVLQTEARQFIVMGDNSYCAADNSRGRAITEVLVEQDDDNPSTPASVRLRGCRTDGTPFDFILSYRHAGATPLTPLLGKRWNKQWWAKIPSPDGGVICQCSKDAFYNVDYKTFFAGRIGSTMNENEKRV
;
A
#
# COMPACT_ATOMS: atom_id res chain seq x y z
N MET A 1 31.38 30.38 -19.56
CA MET A 1 29.99 29.94 -19.28
C MET A 1 30.02 28.91 -18.17
N ARG A 2 29.62 29.26 -16.94
CA ARG A 2 29.34 28.26 -15.90
C ARG A 2 28.13 27.46 -16.37
N ARG A 3 28.27 26.13 -16.55
CA ARG A 3 27.11 25.25 -16.72
C ARG A 3 26.20 25.49 -15.53
N SER A 4 25.02 26.05 -15.76
CA SER A 4 23.94 26.00 -14.78
C SER A 4 23.73 24.53 -14.47
N THR A 5 24.09 24.10 -13.27
CA THR A 5 23.70 22.78 -12.75
C THR A 5 22.19 22.82 -12.66
N LYS A 6 21.51 22.15 -13.59
CA LYS A 6 20.05 22.00 -13.58
C LYS A 6 19.59 21.64 -12.19
N MET A 7 18.68 22.41 -11.62
CA MET A 7 18.12 22.08 -10.32
C MET A 7 17.16 20.91 -10.51
N ARG A 8 17.40 19.84 -9.78
CA ARG A 8 16.57 18.63 -9.78
C ARG A 8 16.22 18.30 -8.34
N TYR A 9 15.02 17.79 -8.13
CA TYR A 9 14.61 17.24 -6.85
C TYR A 9 14.35 15.75 -7.01
N LEU A 10 14.57 15.03 -5.91
CA LEU A 10 14.36 13.60 -5.81
C LEU A 10 13.06 13.32 -5.06
N ILE A 11 12.38 12.26 -5.45
CA ILE A 11 11.24 11.69 -4.73
C ILE A 11 11.60 10.25 -4.40
N SER A 12 11.73 9.94 -3.11
CA SER A 12 11.95 8.57 -2.64
C SER A 12 10.62 7.97 -2.20
N TYR A 13 10.32 6.77 -2.68
CA TYR A 13 9.08 6.05 -2.40
C TYR A 13 9.35 4.71 -1.70
N LEU A 14 8.61 4.49 -0.61
CA LEU A 14 8.60 3.28 0.22
C LEU A 14 7.15 2.97 0.58
N THR A 15 6.76 1.70 0.70
CA THR A 15 5.37 1.30 1.01
C THR A 15 5.37 0.00 1.81
N ASP A 16 4.24 -0.32 2.44
CA ASP A 16 3.95 -1.63 3.04
C ASP A 16 5.03 -2.06 4.05
N VAL A 17 5.48 -1.12 4.89
CA VAL A 17 6.46 -1.40 5.97
C VAL A 17 5.81 -2.17 7.12
N GLU A 18 4.52 -1.91 7.37
CA GLU A 18 3.69 -2.56 8.38
C GLU A 18 4.34 -2.64 9.78
N GLY A 19 5.04 -1.59 10.19
CA GLY A 19 5.68 -1.49 11.50
C GLY A 19 7.03 -2.18 11.63
N ASP A 20 7.64 -2.66 10.54
CA ASP A 20 8.98 -3.27 10.57
C ASP A 20 10.05 -2.16 10.61
N MET A 21 10.41 -1.74 11.82
CA MET A 21 11.42 -0.70 12.01
C MET A 21 12.82 -1.11 11.57
N SER A 22 13.13 -2.40 11.57
CA SER A 22 14.39 -2.90 11.05
C SER A 22 14.48 -2.67 9.54
N TYR A 23 13.39 -2.93 8.81
CA TYR A 23 13.25 -2.64 7.39
C TYR A 23 13.33 -1.14 7.09
N PHE A 24 12.60 -0.31 7.84
CA PHE A 24 12.67 1.15 7.66
C PHE A 24 14.08 1.71 7.90
N ARG A 25 14.80 1.25 8.93
CA ARG A 25 16.20 1.67 9.17
C ARG A 25 17.13 1.26 8.02
N ARG A 26 16.95 0.05 7.45
CA ARG A 26 17.70 -0.37 6.24
C ARG A 26 17.39 0.53 5.04
N PHE A 27 16.12 0.92 4.87
CA PHE A 27 15.72 1.87 3.83
C PHE A 27 16.43 3.21 3.98
N VAL A 28 16.34 3.82 5.17
CA VAL A 28 16.96 5.11 5.47
C VAL A 28 18.47 5.07 5.23
N ALA A 29 19.15 4.00 5.66
CA ALA A 29 20.59 3.84 5.50
C ALA A 29 21.08 3.87 4.03
N GLN A 30 20.22 3.49 3.06
CA GLN A 30 20.57 3.53 1.64
C GLN A 30 19.92 4.70 0.87
N SER A 31 18.94 5.38 1.47
CA SER A 31 18.10 6.36 0.79
C SER A 31 18.92 7.53 0.25
N LYS A 32 18.47 8.11 -0.86
CA LYS A 32 19.01 9.39 -1.37
C LYS A 32 18.29 10.61 -0.84
N VAL A 33 17.14 10.42 -0.18
CA VAL A 33 16.29 11.51 0.30
C VAL A 33 16.21 11.54 1.82
N LEU A 34 16.09 10.38 2.47
CA LEU A 34 16.05 10.29 3.92
C LEU A 34 17.45 10.12 4.49
N GLY A 35 17.66 10.68 5.69
CA GLY A 35 18.83 10.44 6.51
C GLY A 35 18.48 10.45 7.99
N GLU A 36 19.49 10.32 8.83
CA GLU A 36 19.36 10.40 10.28
C GLU A 36 20.34 11.43 10.84
N ALA A 37 19.87 12.31 11.73
CA ALA A 37 20.68 13.28 12.45
C ALA A 37 20.10 13.51 13.85
N ASP A 38 20.97 13.53 14.86
CA ASP A 38 20.59 13.78 16.26
C ASP A 38 19.42 12.89 16.76
N GLY A 39 19.41 11.62 16.33
CA GLY A 39 18.37 10.64 16.70
C GLY A 39 17.01 10.88 16.05
N LYS A 40 16.94 11.72 15.01
CA LYS A 40 15.74 11.99 14.21
C LYS A 40 15.93 11.64 12.74
N TYR A 41 14.84 11.32 12.07
CA TYR A 41 14.83 11.18 10.62
C TYR A 41 14.68 12.54 9.96
N ILE A 42 15.52 12.80 8.96
CA ILE A 42 15.58 14.10 8.29
C ILE A 42 15.52 13.93 6.78
N ILE A 43 15.16 15.02 6.09
CA ILE A 43 15.39 15.21 4.67
C ILE A 43 16.58 16.19 4.54
N PRO A 44 17.82 15.72 4.32
CA PRO A 44 19.00 16.59 4.33
C PRO A 44 18.93 17.71 3.29
N ASN A 45 18.32 17.43 2.14
CA ASN A 45 18.06 18.41 1.09
C ASN A 45 16.59 18.82 1.13
N GLY A 46 16.27 19.99 1.69
CA GLY A 46 14.89 20.45 1.91
C GLY A 46 14.00 20.64 0.66
N ARG A 47 14.49 20.29 -0.53
CA ARG A 47 13.72 20.23 -1.79
C ARG A 47 13.22 18.84 -2.15
N ASP A 48 13.87 17.80 -1.62
CA ASP A 48 13.52 16.42 -1.96
C ASP A 48 12.27 15.98 -1.20
N HIS A 49 11.57 15.00 -1.76
CA HIS A 49 10.28 14.51 -1.29
C HIS A 49 10.36 13.06 -0.85
N PHE A 50 9.71 12.73 0.25
CA PHE A 50 9.50 11.37 0.69
C PHE A 50 8.02 11.01 0.60
N VAL A 51 7.71 9.93 -0.08
CA VAL A 51 6.35 9.39 -0.17
C VAL A 51 6.33 8.03 0.50
N PHE A 52 5.55 7.91 1.58
CA PHE A 52 5.23 6.63 2.16
C PHE A 52 3.89 6.14 1.59
N GLY A 53 3.88 4.97 0.95
CA GLY A 53 2.79 4.45 0.12
C GLY A 53 1.62 3.82 0.87
N GLY A 54 1.63 3.81 2.20
CA GLY A 54 0.58 3.23 3.04
C GLY A 54 0.94 1.86 3.60
N ASP A 55 0.00 1.29 4.36
CA ASP A 55 0.13 0.06 5.13
C ASP A 55 1.29 0.15 6.15
N SER A 56 1.09 1.06 7.11
CA SER A 56 2.03 1.37 8.19
C SER A 56 1.91 0.48 9.42
N PHE A 57 0.76 -0.16 9.65
CA PHE A 57 0.49 -0.98 10.84
C PHE A 57 0.59 -2.48 10.57
N ASP A 58 0.58 -3.27 11.65
CA ASP A 58 0.44 -4.75 11.73
C ASP A 58 1.71 -5.59 11.95
N LEU A 59 2.34 -6.09 10.90
CA LEU A 59 3.13 -7.34 10.99
C LEU A 59 4.56 -7.20 11.54
N GLY A 60 5.13 -5.99 11.56
CA GLY A 60 6.56 -5.76 11.79
C GLY A 60 6.97 -5.53 13.24
N GLY A 61 6.00 -5.49 14.16
CA GLY A 61 6.24 -5.59 15.60
C GLY A 61 6.67 -4.31 16.33
N GLU A 62 6.95 -3.22 15.62
CA GLU A 62 7.32 -1.91 16.18
C GLU A 62 6.49 -0.78 15.53
N ASP A 63 5.17 -0.99 15.40
CA ASP A 63 4.29 -0.10 14.65
C ASP A 63 4.12 1.28 15.29
N LEU A 64 4.17 1.41 16.63
CA LEU A 64 4.22 2.74 17.26
C LEU A 64 5.51 3.47 16.91
N THR A 65 6.64 2.78 16.97
CA THR A 65 7.96 3.38 16.73
C THR A 65 8.10 3.82 15.29
N PHE A 66 7.59 3.02 14.37
CA PHE A 66 7.50 3.40 12.96
C PHE A 66 6.56 4.58 12.73
N HIS A 67 5.42 4.57 13.39
CA HIS A 67 4.46 5.66 13.29
C HIS A 67 5.01 6.99 13.85
N ASP A 68 5.71 6.95 14.99
CA ASP A 68 6.40 8.10 15.57
C ASP A 68 7.40 8.70 14.58
N ALA A 69 8.15 7.86 13.86
CA ALA A 69 9.09 8.28 12.82
C ALA A 69 8.38 8.96 11.63
N LEU A 70 7.31 8.36 11.11
CA LEU A 70 6.55 8.92 9.98
C LEU A 70 5.89 10.26 10.35
N LEU A 71 5.30 10.35 11.54
CA LEU A 71 4.69 11.60 11.99
C LEU A 71 5.73 12.68 12.32
N GLN A 72 6.87 12.31 12.88
CA GLN A 72 7.98 13.25 13.08
C GLN A 72 8.41 13.84 11.73
N LEU A 73 8.65 13.00 10.72
CA LEU A 73 8.94 13.44 9.35
C LEU A 73 7.84 14.35 8.79
N LYS A 74 6.56 13.98 8.96
CA LYS A 74 5.44 14.79 8.46
C LYS A 74 5.31 16.14 9.15
N ARG A 75 5.55 16.21 10.47
CA ARG A 75 5.51 17.45 11.25
C ARG A 75 6.66 18.38 10.87
N ASP A 76 7.86 17.83 10.73
CA ASP A 76 9.07 18.61 10.44
C ASP A 76 9.14 19.04 8.96
N TYR A 77 8.54 18.25 8.06
CA TYR A 77 8.58 18.47 6.61
C TYR A 77 7.18 18.34 5.94
N PRO A 78 6.22 19.22 6.27
CA PRO A 78 4.82 19.05 5.90
C PRO A 78 4.54 19.09 4.39
N ARG A 79 5.42 19.69 3.60
CA ARG A 79 5.33 19.78 2.13
C ARG A 79 6.10 18.68 1.40
N GLN A 80 7.14 18.15 2.02
CA GLN A 80 8.05 17.19 1.42
C GLN A 80 7.65 15.75 1.73
N VAL A 81 6.99 15.53 2.88
CA VAL A 81 6.54 14.21 3.32
C VAL A 81 5.07 14.01 2.99
N HIS A 82 4.79 12.98 2.21
CA HIS A 82 3.46 12.58 1.78
C HIS A 82 3.17 11.18 2.33
N LEU A 83 2.14 11.08 3.16
CA LEU A 83 1.71 9.81 3.75
C LEU A 83 0.46 9.36 2.99
N LEU A 84 0.53 8.23 2.30
CA LEU A 84 -0.64 7.63 1.69
C LEU A 84 -1.33 6.68 2.65
N LEU A 85 -2.63 6.53 2.48
CA LEU A 85 -3.44 5.58 3.21
C LEU A 85 -3.52 4.27 2.44
N GLY A 86 -3.07 3.20 3.08
CA GLY A 86 -3.33 1.84 2.65
C GLY A 86 -4.54 1.23 3.33
N ASN A 87 -4.90 0.03 2.88
CA ASN A 87 -6.10 -0.64 3.40
C ASN A 87 -5.92 -1.06 4.85
N ARG A 88 -4.71 -1.43 5.29
CA ARG A 88 -4.46 -1.79 6.68
C ARG A 88 -4.59 -0.59 7.60
N ASP A 89 -4.16 0.58 7.14
CA ASP A 89 -4.28 1.84 7.90
C ASP A 89 -5.74 2.17 8.16
N VAL A 90 -6.55 2.20 7.10
CA VAL A 90 -7.96 2.57 7.18
C VAL A 90 -8.81 1.49 7.86
N ASN A 91 -8.45 0.21 7.76
CA ASN A 91 -9.17 -0.85 8.46
C ASN A 91 -9.15 -0.69 9.98
N LYS A 92 -8.18 0.04 10.55
CA LYS A 92 -8.13 0.37 11.99
C LYS A 92 -9.25 1.30 12.45
N MET A 93 -9.95 1.97 11.53
CA MET A 93 -11.07 2.85 11.87
C MET A 93 -12.18 2.14 12.66
N ILE A 94 -12.35 0.83 12.49
CA ILE A 94 -13.35 0.04 13.22
C ILE A 94 -13.14 0.05 14.74
N PHE A 95 -11.91 0.30 15.20
CA PHE A 95 -11.61 0.36 16.64
C PHE A 95 -12.20 1.60 17.31
N ARG A 96 -12.55 2.64 16.55
CA ARG A 96 -13.31 3.80 17.05
C ARG A 96 -14.82 3.60 16.92
N THR A 97 -15.28 2.99 15.82
CA THR A 97 -16.70 3.00 15.45
C THR A 97 -17.45 1.73 15.85
N SER A 98 -16.84 0.57 15.61
CA SER A 98 -17.53 -0.72 15.64
C SER A 98 -17.14 -1.58 16.83
N VAL A 99 -15.95 -1.37 17.42
CA VAL A 99 -15.43 -2.18 18.53
C VAL A 99 -15.39 -1.35 19.82
N GLY A 100 -16.03 -1.86 20.87
CA GLY A 100 -15.94 -1.32 22.23
C GLY A 100 -16.81 -2.06 23.24
N GLU A 101 -16.82 -1.57 24.49
CA GLU A 101 -17.37 -2.29 25.65
C GLU A 101 -18.86 -2.69 25.52
N TRP A 102 -19.63 -1.97 24.69
CA TRP A 102 -21.03 -2.30 24.41
C TRP A 102 -21.24 -3.63 23.66
N LEU A 103 -20.16 -4.26 23.20
CA LEU A 103 -20.20 -5.60 22.63
C LEU A 103 -20.01 -6.71 23.67
N GLU A 104 -19.53 -6.39 24.88
CA GLU A 104 -19.30 -7.41 25.90
C GLU A 104 -20.61 -8.05 26.34
N GLY A 105 -20.55 -9.36 26.58
CA GLY A 105 -21.73 -10.13 26.98
C GLY A 105 -22.64 -10.54 25.82
N LEU A 106 -22.47 -10.00 24.61
CA LEU A 106 -23.30 -10.36 23.47
C LEU A 106 -23.01 -11.79 22.97
N PRO A 107 -24.01 -12.48 22.40
CA PRO A 107 -23.77 -13.69 21.63
C PRO A 107 -22.77 -13.44 20.49
N PRO A 108 -21.83 -14.37 20.20
CA PRO A 108 -20.77 -14.16 19.22
C PRO A 108 -21.27 -13.81 17.81
N ALA A 109 -22.34 -14.46 17.35
CA ALA A 109 -22.95 -14.17 16.05
C ALA A 109 -23.53 -12.75 15.97
N GLU A 110 -24.04 -12.22 17.09
CA GLU A 110 -24.57 -10.85 17.16
C GLU A 110 -23.44 -9.82 17.16
N ALA A 111 -22.38 -10.04 17.95
CA ALA A 111 -21.20 -9.17 17.93
C ALA A 111 -20.53 -9.12 16.54
N HIS A 112 -20.42 -10.27 15.87
CA HIS A 112 -19.90 -10.34 14.49
C HIS A 112 -20.72 -9.46 13.55
N ARG A 113 -22.06 -9.62 13.51
CA ARG A 113 -22.94 -8.84 12.62
C ARG A 113 -22.89 -7.35 12.87
N ARG A 114 -22.67 -6.91 14.12
CA ARG A 114 -22.55 -5.48 14.45
C ARG A 114 -21.27 -4.85 13.91
N ILE A 115 -20.18 -5.62 13.84
CA ILE A 115 -18.91 -5.11 13.32
C ILE A 115 -18.85 -5.20 11.80
N TYR A 116 -19.32 -6.33 11.25
CA TYR A 116 -19.31 -6.61 9.82
C TYR A 116 -20.73 -6.93 9.35
N PRO A 117 -21.60 -5.91 9.16
CA PRO A 117 -22.95 -6.12 8.67
C PRO A 117 -22.95 -6.68 7.24
N VAL A 118 -21.91 -6.35 6.47
CA VAL A 118 -21.66 -6.91 5.14
C VAL A 118 -20.21 -7.36 5.05
N GLU A 119 -20.03 -8.62 4.66
CA GLU A 119 -18.71 -9.19 4.41
C GLU A 119 -18.43 -9.25 2.90
N SER A 120 -17.24 -8.81 2.52
CA SER A 120 -16.68 -9.03 1.19
C SER A 120 -16.55 -10.52 0.88
N PRO A 121 -16.48 -10.93 -0.39
CA PRO A 121 -16.29 -12.35 -0.74
C PRO A 121 -15.07 -13.01 -0.11
N ILE A 122 -14.02 -12.23 0.18
CA ILE A 122 -12.82 -12.72 0.88
C ILE A 122 -13.12 -12.95 2.36
N GLN A 123 -13.79 -11.99 3.02
CA GLN A 123 -14.15 -12.09 4.43
C GLN A 123 -15.08 -13.28 4.72
N ARG A 124 -16.02 -13.58 3.82
CA ARG A 124 -16.94 -14.73 3.94
C ARG A 124 -16.26 -16.10 3.97
N LYS A 125 -15.03 -16.20 3.44
CA LYS A 125 -14.23 -17.44 3.47
C LYS A 125 -13.45 -17.61 4.78
N GLY A 126 -13.38 -16.56 5.60
CA GLY A 126 -12.65 -16.57 6.87
C GLY A 126 -13.44 -17.22 8.02
N VAL A 127 -12.74 -17.51 9.12
CA VAL A 127 -13.32 -18.07 10.35
C VAL A 127 -14.27 -17.05 10.98
N THR A 128 -15.50 -17.45 11.31
CA THR A 128 -16.47 -16.61 12.05
C THR A 128 -16.03 -16.45 13.51
N TYR A 129 -16.53 -15.42 14.20
CA TYR A 129 -16.16 -15.22 15.60
C TYR A 129 -16.62 -16.37 16.50
N GLU A 130 -17.84 -16.88 16.27
CA GLU A 130 -18.37 -18.05 16.96
C GLU A 130 -17.50 -19.30 16.74
N ALA A 131 -17.10 -19.58 15.50
CA ALA A 131 -16.22 -20.69 15.18
C ALA A 131 -14.84 -20.54 15.84
N TYR A 132 -14.31 -19.31 15.91
CA TYR A 132 -13.05 -19.03 16.60
C TYR A 132 -13.11 -19.36 18.09
N LEU A 133 -14.17 -18.92 18.80
CA LEU A 133 -14.35 -19.23 20.21
C LEU A 133 -14.47 -20.75 20.43
N SER A 134 -15.26 -21.43 19.60
CA SER A 134 -15.42 -22.89 19.65
C SER A 134 -14.09 -23.63 19.43
N GLN A 135 -13.31 -23.24 18.41
CA GLN A 135 -12.00 -23.84 18.11
C GLN A 135 -10.99 -23.67 19.25
N HIS A 136 -11.17 -22.66 20.11
CA HIS A 136 -10.26 -22.35 21.21
C HIS A 136 -10.82 -22.78 22.58
N ASN A 137 -11.95 -23.50 22.61
CA ASN A 137 -12.65 -23.93 23.82
C ASN A 137 -13.00 -22.76 24.76
N LEU A 138 -13.36 -21.61 24.18
CA LEU A 138 -13.74 -20.40 24.91
C LEU A 138 -15.26 -20.35 25.09
N PRO A 139 -15.76 -19.71 26.18
CA PRO A 139 -17.20 -19.51 26.36
C PRO A 139 -17.82 -18.79 25.15
N PRO A 140 -19.05 -19.16 24.73
CA PRO A 140 -19.73 -18.55 23.59
C PRO A 140 -20.35 -17.19 23.99
N ILE A 141 -19.53 -16.31 24.56
CA ILE A 141 -19.87 -14.96 24.97
C ILE A 141 -18.77 -14.01 24.53
N THR A 142 -19.16 -12.83 24.09
CA THR A 142 -18.21 -11.84 23.59
C THR A 142 -17.46 -11.20 24.75
N THR A 143 -16.12 -11.16 24.64
CA THR A 143 -15.25 -10.31 25.45
C THR A 143 -14.42 -9.46 24.50
N LEU A 144 -14.01 -8.25 24.91
CA LEU A 144 -13.16 -7.42 24.05
C LEU A 144 -11.85 -8.11 23.68
N VAL A 145 -11.24 -8.85 24.61
CA VAL A 145 -9.97 -9.55 24.37
C VAL A 145 -10.11 -10.59 23.26
N THR A 146 -11.07 -11.50 23.38
CA THR A 146 -11.24 -12.57 22.39
C THR A 146 -11.70 -12.03 21.04
N LEU A 147 -12.52 -10.97 21.05
CA LEU A 147 -12.99 -10.31 19.85
C LEU A 147 -11.85 -9.61 19.10
N VAL A 148 -11.02 -8.81 19.78
CA VAL A 148 -9.89 -8.11 19.16
C VAL A 148 -8.85 -9.11 18.65
N LYS A 149 -8.54 -10.18 19.39
CA LYS A 149 -7.69 -11.28 18.90
C LYS A 149 -8.24 -11.90 17.60
N TRP A 150 -9.55 -12.15 17.54
CA TRP A 150 -10.20 -12.66 16.34
C TRP A 150 -10.13 -11.68 15.17
N ILE A 151 -10.45 -10.39 15.39
CA ILE A 151 -10.37 -9.34 14.35
C ILE A 151 -8.97 -9.27 13.76
N LEU A 152 -7.95 -9.13 14.61
CA LEU A 152 -6.56 -9.00 14.17
C LEU A 152 -6.15 -10.23 13.34
N LYS A 153 -6.40 -11.44 13.84
CA LYS A 153 -6.00 -12.68 13.17
C LYS A 153 -6.79 -12.98 11.89
N HIS A 154 -8.11 -12.90 11.94
CA HIS A 154 -9.00 -13.45 10.91
C HIS A 154 -9.66 -12.40 10.01
N ARG A 155 -9.53 -11.10 10.34
CA ARG A 155 -10.11 -10.00 9.56
C ARG A 155 -9.07 -8.98 9.10
N MET A 156 -7.92 -8.90 9.78
CA MET A 156 -6.80 -8.00 9.42
C MET A 156 -5.53 -8.74 8.99
N ALA A 157 -5.52 -10.08 8.99
CA ALA A 157 -4.35 -10.90 8.66
C ALA A 157 -3.09 -10.56 9.50
N ALA A 158 -3.29 -10.14 10.74
CA ALA A 158 -2.27 -9.60 11.64
C ALA A 158 -2.25 -10.36 12.99
N PRO A 159 -1.92 -11.67 12.98
CA PRO A 159 -2.14 -12.56 14.13
C PRO A 159 -1.30 -12.21 15.38
N ASN A 160 -0.16 -11.53 15.19
CA ASN A 160 0.82 -11.29 16.26
C ASN A 160 0.71 -9.91 16.91
N VAL A 161 -0.13 -9.02 16.37
CA VAL A 161 -0.20 -7.61 16.79
C VAL A 161 -0.39 -7.44 18.30
N LEU A 162 -1.16 -8.31 18.95
CA LEU A 162 -1.35 -8.21 20.41
C LEU A 162 -0.03 -8.45 21.18
N GLU A 163 0.69 -9.52 20.85
CA GLU A 163 1.96 -9.86 21.50
C GLU A 163 3.05 -8.85 21.17
N ASP A 164 3.08 -8.40 19.92
CA ASP A 164 4.04 -7.42 19.48
C ASP A 164 3.79 -6.06 20.13
N ARG A 165 2.53 -5.65 20.24
CA ARG A 165 2.14 -4.45 20.96
C ARG A 165 2.54 -4.52 22.43
N ARG A 166 2.34 -5.66 23.09
CA ARG A 166 2.80 -5.87 24.47
C ARG A 166 4.29 -5.61 24.61
N LYS A 167 5.10 -6.28 23.77
CA LYS A 167 6.57 -6.14 23.80
C LYS A 167 7.00 -4.70 23.52
N GLU A 168 6.34 -4.02 22.59
CA GLU A 168 6.68 -2.63 22.27
C GLU A 168 6.36 -1.68 23.43
N LEU A 169 5.20 -1.85 24.09
CA LEU A 169 4.83 -1.05 25.25
C LEU A 169 5.77 -1.30 26.45
N GLU A 170 6.15 -2.55 26.68
CA GLU A 170 7.14 -2.91 27.70
C GLU A 170 8.49 -2.23 27.45
N LYS A 171 8.99 -2.24 26.21
CA LYS A 171 10.23 -1.54 25.83
C LYS A 171 10.14 -0.02 26.02
N ARG A 172 8.94 0.55 25.90
CA ARG A 172 8.67 2.00 26.08
C ARG A 172 8.54 2.41 27.55
N GLY A 173 8.80 1.50 28.49
CA GLY A 173 8.72 1.76 29.93
C GLY A 173 7.42 1.29 30.57
N GLY A 174 6.59 0.53 29.85
CA GLY A 174 5.52 -0.24 30.45
C GLY A 174 6.08 -1.38 31.31
N GLY A 175 5.45 -1.67 32.45
CA GLY A 175 5.64 -2.96 33.12
C GLY A 175 5.01 -4.09 32.30
N THR A 176 4.99 -5.31 32.85
CA THR A 176 4.25 -6.43 32.26
C THR A 176 2.77 -6.07 32.13
N LEU A 177 2.21 -6.20 30.92
CA LEU A 177 0.82 -5.83 30.63
C LEU A 177 -0.09 -7.04 30.42
N SER A 178 -1.30 -6.97 30.97
CA SER A 178 -2.37 -7.96 30.72
C SER A 178 -2.91 -7.86 29.29
N ASP A 179 -3.64 -8.88 28.84
CA ASP A 179 -4.33 -8.83 27.54
C ASP A 179 -5.33 -7.66 27.47
N GLU A 180 -6.04 -7.38 28.56
CA GLU A 180 -7.01 -6.30 28.67
C GLU A 180 -6.34 -4.93 28.54
N GLU A 181 -5.16 -4.74 29.15
CA GLU A 181 -4.40 -3.50 29.06
C GLU A 181 -3.88 -3.26 27.64
N VAL A 182 -3.36 -4.29 26.99
CA VAL A 182 -2.88 -4.20 25.60
C VAL A 182 -4.05 -3.94 24.65
N VAL A 183 -5.20 -4.61 24.82
CA VAL A 183 -6.39 -4.37 24.01
C VAL A 183 -6.90 -2.94 24.20
N ARG A 184 -6.99 -2.46 25.44
CA ARG A 184 -7.36 -1.07 25.72
C ARG A 184 -6.43 -0.09 25.02
N HIS A 185 -5.12 -0.37 25.04
CA HIS A 185 -4.15 0.44 24.32
C HIS A 185 -4.41 0.41 22.80
N ILE A 186 -4.58 -0.75 22.17
CA ILE A 186 -4.87 -0.87 20.74
C ILE A 186 -6.11 -0.04 20.37
N LEU A 187 -7.20 -0.17 21.13
CA LEU A 187 -8.42 0.62 20.90
C LEU A 187 -8.15 2.13 21.05
N SER A 188 -7.39 2.53 22.07
CA SER A 188 -7.07 3.94 22.33
C SER A 188 -6.31 4.60 21.18
N THR A 189 -5.54 3.84 20.37
CA THR A 189 -4.82 4.41 19.22
C THR A 189 -5.74 4.99 18.14
N ALA A 190 -6.99 4.52 18.05
CA ALA A 190 -8.00 4.99 17.11
C ALA A 190 -9.13 5.79 17.79
N GLN A 191 -9.40 5.50 19.06
CA GLN A 191 -10.44 6.18 19.84
C GLN A 191 -10.02 7.56 20.34
N SER A 192 -8.75 7.74 20.66
CA SER A 192 -8.22 9.03 21.12
C SER A 192 -7.92 9.93 19.92
N ASP A 193 -8.18 11.23 20.06
CA ASP A 193 -7.97 12.20 18.98
C ASP A 193 -6.48 12.43 18.66
N ASP A 194 -5.59 12.11 19.62
CA ASP A 194 -4.13 12.10 19.52
C ASP A 194 -3.54 10.68 19.40
N GLY A 195 -4.39 9.66 19.25
CA GLY A 195 -3.97 8.29 19.08
C GLY A 195 -3.23 8.08 17.75
N ALA A 196 -2.25 7.16 17.73
CA ALA A 196 -1.40 6.89 16.57
C ALA A 196 -2.18 6.61 15.27
N VAL A 197 -3.23 5.79 15.32
CA VAL A 197 -4.08 5.54 14.13
C VAL A 197 -4.80 6.81 13.71
N THR A 198 -5.37 7.55 14.67
CA THR A 198 -6.08 8.81 14.40
C THR A 198 -5.17 9.84 13.73
N GLU A 199 -3.98 10.06 14.27
CA GLU A 199 -3.00 11.02 13.75
C GLU A 199 -2.46 10.59 12.38
N TYR A 200 -2.23 9.28 12.16
CA TYR A 200 -1.86 8.79 10.83
C TYR A 200 -2.92 9.12 9.78
N ILE A 201 -4.18 8.78 10.07
CA ILE A 201 -5.28 8.99 9.13
C ILE A 201 -5.54 10.48 8.91
N ARG A 202 -5.36 11.32 9.95
CA ARG A 202 -5.42 12.79 9.85
C ARG A 202 -4.45 13.30 8.79
N HIS A 203 -3.21 12.84 8.81
CA HIS A 203 -2.16 13.28 7.89
C HIS A 203 -2.10 12.53 6.55
N GLY A 204 -2.76 11.39 6.46
CA GLY A 204 -2.78 10.55 5.27
C GLY A 204 -3.45 11.20 4.07
N GLN A 205 -3.30 10.60 2.90
CA GLN A 205 -3.89 11.01 1.62
C GLN A 205 -4.27 9.75 0.83
N LEU A 206 -5.28 9.82 -0.05
CA LEU A 206 -5.60 8.70 -0.94
C LEU A 206 -4.66 8.64 -2.15
N ALA A 207 -4.14 9.79 -2.56
CA ALA A 207 -3.20 9.90 -3.67
C ALA A 207 -2.32 11.16 -3.51
N ALA A 208 -1.13 11.12 -4.11
CA ALA A 208 -0.27 12.28 -4.27
C ALA A 208 0.19 12.41 -5.72
N LEU A 209 0.26 13.64 -6.21
CA LEU A 209 0.80 13.98 -7.53
C LEU A 209 1.95 14.97 -7.33
N ILE A 210 3.17 14.55 -7.69
CA ILE A 210 4.38 15.34 -7.49
C ILE A 210 5.15 15.36 -8.81
N GLY A 211 5.21 16.53 -9.46
CA GLY A 211 5.74 16.65 -10.82
C GLY A 211 4.97 15.74 -11.79
N ARG A 212 5.69 14.84 -12.47
CA ARG A 212 5.13 13.88 -13.44
C ARG A 212 4.92 12.48 -12.85
N ALA A 213 4.90 12.35 -11.52
CA ALA A 213 4.73 11.09 -10.80
C ALA A 213 3.44 11.06 -9.98
N LEU A 214 2.64 10.01 -10.17
CA LEU A 214 1.44 9.71 -9.40
C LEU A 214 1.75 8.63 -8.37
N PHE A 215 1.28 8.82 -7.14
CA PHE A 215 1.44 7.87 -6.05
C PHE A 215 0.06 7.49 -5.51
N VAL A 216 -0.21 6.19 -5.44
CA VAL A 216 -1.43 5.60 -4.89
C VAL A 216 -1.06 4.32 -4.14
N HIS A 217 -1.80 3.91 -3.11
CA HIS A 217 -1.45 2.69 -2.38
C HIS A 217 -1.62 1.41 -3.22
N GLY A 218 -2.78 1.21 -3.85
CA GLY A 218 -3.07 -0.03 -4.60
C GLY A 218 -2.66 0.05 -6.07
N GLY A 219 -3.40 0.85 -6.84
CA GLY A 219 -3.15 0.98 -8.27
C GLY A 219 -4.27 1.68 -9.02
N VAL A 220 -4.07 1.89 -10.31
CA VAL A 220 -5.02 2.57 -11.20
C VAL A 220 -5.51 1.64 -12.31
N CYS A 221 -6.76 1.80 -12.72
CA CYS A 221 -7.40 1.07 -13.81
C CYS A 221 -8.54 1.89 -14.42
N GLU A 222 -9.10 1.43 -15.55
CA GLU A 222 -10.22 2.09 -16.23
C GLU A 222 -11.39 2.42 -15.28
N GLU A 223 -11.61 1.59 -14.26
CA GLU A 223 -12.73 1.77 -13.34
C GLU A 223 -12.50 2.86 -12.29
N ASN A 224 -11.25 3.24 -11.99
CA ASN A 224 -10.92 4.21 -10.94
C ASN A 224 -10.17 5.47 -11.41
N VAL A 225 -9.50 5.41 -12.56
CA VAL A 225 -8.64 6.50 -13.03
C VAL A 225 -9.48 7.73 -13.37
N GLY A 226 -9.09 8.88 -12.81
CA GLY A 226 -9.84 10.12 -12.98
C GLY A 226 -11.22 10.12 -12.34
N TYR A 227 -11.54 9.20 -11.44
CA TYR A 227 -12.88 9.08 -10.86
C TYR A 227 -12.90 9.16 -9.34
N VAL A 228 -13.93 9.83 -8.80
CA VAL A 228 -14.20 9.92 -7.36
C VAL A 228 -15.66 9.51 -7.10
N PRO A 229 -15.92 8.44 -6.33
CA PRO A 229 -17.28 8.09 -5.95
C PRO A 229 -17.85 9.10 -4.95
N PHE A 230 -19.17 9.32 -4.99
CA PHE A 230 -19.86 9.98 -3.89
C PHE A 230 -19.84 9.08 -2.64
N PRO A 231 -19.92 9.63 -1.41
CA PRO A 231 -19.97 8.82 -0.20
C PRO A 231 -21.05 7.73 -0.26
N PHE A 232 -20.69 6.52 0.13
CA PHE A 232 -21.51 5.32 0.07
C PHE A 232 -21.34 4.47 1.34
N ASN A 233 -22.26 3.56 1.63
CA ASN A 233 -22.11 2.58 2.72
C ASN A 233 -21.65 1.20 2.20
N ALA A 234 -21.25 0.31 3.11
CA ALA A 234 -20.76 -1.02 2.72
C ALA A 234 -21.80 -1.88 1.99
N ILE A 235 -23.10 -1.70 2.30
CA ILE A 235 -24.20 -2.40 1.63
C ILE A 235 -24.30 -1.94 0.17
N GLU A 236 -24.36 -0.63 -0.07
CA GLU A 236 -24.40 -0.04 -1.40
C GLU A 236 -23.23 -0.54 -2.27
N ALA A 237 -22.01 -0.52 -1.72
CA ALA A 237 -20.83 -1.04 -2.42
C ALA A 237 -20.93 -2.54 -2.73
N ALA A 238 -21.45 -3.35 -1.82
CA ALA A 238 -21.55 -4.81 -2.00
C ALA A 238 -22.69 -5.25 -2.91
N THR A 239 -23.78 -4.48 -3.00
CA THR A 239 -24.95 -4.83 -3.80
C THR A 239 -24.99 -4.16 -5.16
N SER A 240 -24.17 -3.12 -5.38
CA SER A 240 -24.17 -2.40 -6.65
C SER A 240 -23.65 -3.28 -7.79
N PRO A 241 -24.45 -3.53 -8.86
CA PRO A 241 -24.00 -4.29 -10.03
C PRO A 241 -23.06 -3.48 -10.95
N THR A 242 -23.00 -2.16 -10.75
CA THR A 242 -22.24 -1.22 -11.56
C THR A 242 -21.29 -0.39 -10.69
N ARG A 243 -20.42 0.40 -11.33
CA ARG A 243 -19.69 1.49 -10.67
C ARG A 243 -20.69 2.38 -9.93
N LEU A 244 -20.37 2.74 -8.68
CA LEU A 244 -21.20 3.62 -7.87
C LEU A 244 -21.37 4.99 -8.54
N PRO A 245 -22.32 5.82 -8.12
CA PRO A 245 -22.41 7.21 -8.56
C PRO A 245 -21.20 8.03 -8.09
N GLY A 246 -20.76 8.97 -8.91
CA GLY A 246 -19.65 9.87 -8.60
C GLY A 246 -19.27 10.74 -9.79
N GLU A 247 -18.11 11.39 -9.71
CA GLU A 247 -17.64 12.37 -10.69
C GLU A 247 -16.34 11.95 -11.36
N THR A 248 -16.22 12.29 -12.64
CA THR A 248 -15.02 12.07 -13.44
C THR A 248 -14.31 13.39 -13.69
N TYR A 249 -13.00 13.41 -13.44
CA TYR A 249 -12.14 14.57 -13.57
C TYR A 249 -11.09 14.30 -14.67
N PRO A 250 -11.11 15.07 -15.77
CA PRO A 250 -10.13 14.90 -16.85
C PRO A 250 -8.71 15.31 -16.43
N SER A 251 -8.60 16.20 -15.44
CA SER A 251 -7.35 16.68 -14.85
C SER A 251 -6.95 15.80 -13.67
N ALA A 252 -5.73 15.24 -13.70
CA ALA A 252 -5.18 14.42 -12.62
C ALA A 252 -4.97 15.23 -11.34
N ALA A 253 -4.64 16.51 -11.46
CA ALA A 253 -4.50 17.40 -10.30
C ALA A 253 -5.85 17.59 -9.59
N ASP A 254 -6.93 17.80 -10.35
CA ASP A 254 -8.28 17.90 -9.77
C ASP A 254 -8.74 16.56 -9.21
N TRP A 255 -8.49 15.46 -9.92
CA TRP A 255 -8.82 14.13 -9.43
C TRP A 255 -8.16 13.81 -8.08
N VAL A 256 -6.85 14.05 -7.96
CA VAL A 256 -6.10 13.82 -6.71
C VAL A 256 -6.58 14.75 -5.59
N ARG A 257 -6.87 16.01 -5.92
CA ARG A 257 -7.47 16.96 -4.96
C ARG A 257 -8.81 16.45 -4.43
N GLU A 258 -9.69 15.97 -5.31
CA GLU A 258 -11.03 15.51 -4.94
C GLU A 258 -11.02 14.17 -4.22
N LEU A 259 -10.10 13.26 -4.54
CA LEU A 259 -9.84 12.06 -3.73
C LEU A 259 -9.45 12.44 -2.29
N ASN A 260 -8.55 13.41 -2.13
CA ASN A 260 -8.12 13.83 -0.80
C ASN A 260 -9.23 14.59 -0.05
N LEU A 261 -10.07 15.37 -0.72
CA LEU A 261 -11.27 15.97 -0.12
C LEU A 261 -12.30 14.92 0.32
N LEU A 262 -12.50 13.87 -0.48
CA LEU A 262 -13.35 12.74 -0.10
C LEU A 262 -12.83 12.08 1.18
N LYS A 263 -11.52 11.86 1.29
CA LYS A 263 -10.90 11.35 2.52
C LYS A 263 -11.11 12.28 3.71
N GLU A 264 -10.88 13.58 3.56
CA GLU A 264 -11.09 14.55 4.65
C GLU A 264 -12.53 14.52 5.16
N LYS A 265 -13.51 14.43 4.26
CA LYS A 265 -14.92 14.25 4.64
C LYS A 265 -15.13 12.99 5.48
N GLY A 266 -14.52 11.87 5.08
CA GLY A 266 -14.69 10.59 5.76
C GLY A 266 -14.02 10.56 7.12
N PHE A 267 -12.82 11.13 7.21
CA PHE A 267 -12.12 11.29 8.47
C PHE A 267 -12.89 12.22 9.44
N ASN A 268 -13.41 13.35 8.97
CA ASN A 268 -14.18 14.27 9.81
C ASN A 268 -15.47 13.63 10.33
N GLU A 269 -16.20 12.89 9.49
CA GLU A 269 -17.37 12.12 9.92
C GLU A 269 -17.00 11.03 10.94
N TRP A 270 -15.87 10.36 10.75
CA TRP A 270 -15.33 9.36 11.68
C TRP A 270 -15.05 9.95 13.07
N LEU A 271 -14.48 11.16 13.12
CA LEU A 271 -14.23 11.86 14.37
C LEU A 271 -15.54 12.29 15.07
N GLN A 272 -16.47 12.87 14.31
CA GLN A 272 -17.66 13.54 14.84
C GLN A 272 -18.82 12.59 15.17
N SER A 273 -18.94 11.48 14.46
CA SER A 273 -20.08 10.55 14.57
C SER A 273 -19.61 9.09 14.63
N PRO A 274 -18.78 8.72 15.63
CA PRO A 274 -18.18 7.38 15.67
C PRO A 274 -19.21 6.27 15.84
N ARG A 275 -20.40 6.55 16.40
CA ARG A 275 -21.49 5.58 16.53
C ARG A 275 -22.52 5.79 15.42
N CYS A 276 -23.27 4.74 15.06
CA CYS A 276 -24.38 4.86 14.12
C CYS A 276 -25.29 6.02 14.50
N ALA A 277 -25.68 6.85 13.53
CA ALA A 277 -26.75 7.81 13.72
C ALA A 277 -28.02 7.06 14.22
N PRO A 278 -28.88 7.68 15.05
CA PRO A 278 -30.09 7.03 15.57
C PRO A 278 -31.02 6.46 14.49
N CYS A 279 -30.94 6.98 13.26
CA CYS A 279 -31.66 6.48 12.09
C CYS A 279 -31.11 5.19 11.48
N GLY A 280 -29.96 4.69 11.95
CA GLY A 280 -29.40 3.38 11.57
C GLY A 280 -28.80 3.31 10.17
N THR A 281 -28.59 4.43 9.47
CA THR A 281 -28.22 4.40 8.04
C THR A 281 -26.72 4.25 7.76
N ARG A 282 -25.83 4.77 8.63
CA ARG A 282 -24.36 4.62 8.51
C ARG A 282 -23.60 5.01 9.79
N THR A 283 -22.40 4.46 10.00
CA THR A 283 -21.43 4.98 10.99
C THR A 283 -20.61 6.13 10.39
N GLY A 284 -20.09 7.03 11.23
CA GLY A 284 -19.19 8.08 10.78
C GLY A 284 -17.93 7.50 10.14
N GLY A 285 -17.60 7.98 8.94
CA GLY A 285 -16.45 7.50 8.18
C GLY A 285 -16.62 6.13 7.53
N GLU A 286 -17.82 5.54 7.55
CA GLU A 286 -18.08 4.22 6.95
C GLU A 286 -17.66 4.15 5.48
N PHE A 287 -17.87 5.21 4.69
CA PHE A 287 -17.50 5.20 3.29
C PHE A 287 -15.99 5.14 3.08
N LEU A 288 -15.20 5.81 3.93
CA LEU A 288 -13.75 5.80 3.85
C LEU A 288 -13.24 4.41 4.24
N HIS A 289 -13.81 3.83 5.31
CA HIS A 289 -13.56 2.44 5.69
C HIS A 289 -13.90 1.47 4.56
N ALA A 290 -15.08 1.61 3.95
CA ALA A 290 -15.52 0.78 2.84
C ALA A 290 -14.66 0.97 1.57
N TYR A 291 -14.08 2.15 1.36
CA TYR A 291 -13.13 2.42 0.26
C TYR A 291 -11.84 1.59 0.37
N ALA A 292 -11.51 1.11 1.58
CA ALA A 292 -10.37 0.22 1.85
C ALA A 292 -10.68 -1.27 1.63
N PHE A 293 -11.86 -1.62 1.10
CA PHE A 293 -12.19 -3.01 0.77
C PHE A 293 -12.62 -3.15 -0.67
N ARG A 294 -12.23 -4.28 -1.26
CA ARG A 294 -12.72 -4.70 -2.55
C ARG A 294 -14.05 -5.42 -2.35
N TYR A 295 -15.15 -4.67 -2.36
CA TYR A 295 -16.49 -5.25 -2.51
C TYR A 295 -16.68 -5.61 -3.97
N THR A 296 -16.72 -6.89 -4.32
CA THR A 296 -17.07 -7.28 -5.71
C THR A 296 -18.53 -6.87 -5.95
N PRO A 297 -18.84 -6.14 -7.05
CA PRO A 297 -18.02 -5.92 -8.26
C PRO A 297 -17.29 -4.57 -8.36
N VAL A 298 -17.24 -3.81 -7.29
CA VAL A 298 -16.79 -2.42 -7.24
C VAL A 298 -15.26 -2.29 -7.25
N ARG A 299 -14.73 -1.56 -8.24
CA ARG A 299 -13.29 -1.44 -8.56
C ARG A 299 -12.74 0.00 -8.55
N TYR A 300 -13.47 0.97 -7.99
CA TYR A 300 -13.08 2.39 -8.04
C TYR A 300 -11.98 2.79 -7.04
N SER A 301 -11.54 1.90 -6.16
CA SER A 301 -10.61 2.27 -5.10
C SER A 301 -9.19 2.31 -5.63
N VAL A 302 -8.49 3.44 -5.46
CA VAL A 302 -7.04 3.52 -5.71
C VAL A 302 -6.22 2.83 -4.62
N MET A 303 -6.86 2.45 -3.50
CA MET A 303 -6.22 1.83 -2.34
C MET A 303 -6.09 0.32 -2.45
N VAL A 304 -7.10 -0.37 -3.00
CA VAL A 304 -7.11 -1.86 -3.07
C VAL A 304 -7.16 -2.41 -4.50
N ASN A 305 -6.90 -1.55 -5.49
CA ASN A 305 -6.75 -2.03 -6.84
C ASN A 305 -5.39 -2.73 -7.03
N SER A 306 -5.32 -3.55 -8.06
CA SER A 306 -4.35 -4.62 -8.18
C SER A 306 -3.99 -4.85 -9.64
N PHE A 307 -2.68 -4.85 -9.91
CA PHE A 307 -2.12 -5.32 -11.18
C PHE A 307 -1.80 -6.82 -11.16
N VAL A 308 -2.17 -7.53 -10.10
CA VAL A 308 -2.00 -8.97 -9.96
C VAL A 308 -3.33 -9.67 -10.09
N ASP A 309 -3.46 -10.56 -11.06
CA ASP A 309 -4.60 -11.45 -11.14
C ASP A 309 -4.37 -12.70 -10.30
N PHE A 310 -5.05 -12.82 -9.16
CA PHE A 310 -4.92 -13.98 -8.27
C PHE A 310 -5.48 -15.28 -8.85
N SER A 311 -6.42 -15.20 -9.80
CA SER A 311 -7.00 -16.39 -10.42
C SER A 311 -6.03 -17.01 -11.42
N THR A 312 -5.34 -16.16 -12.20
CA THR A 312 -4.38 -16.62 -13.22
C THR A 312 -2.93 -16.59 -12.73
N ARG A 313 -2.68 -16.01 -11.54
CA ARG A 313 -1.36 -15.79 -10.92
C ARG A 313 -0.42 -15.00 -11.83
N GLN A 314 -0.96 -14.00 -12.54
CA GLN A 314 -0.26 -13.23 -13.56
C GLN A 314 -0.39 -11.74 -13.31
N LEU A 315 0.53 -10.96 -13.89
CA LEU A 315 0.39 -9.52 -13.98
C LEU A 315 -0.66 -9.16 -15.04
N ARG A 316 -1.47 -8.16 -14.73
CA ARG A 316 -2.43 -7.55 -15.65
C ARG A 316 -1.72 -6.52 -16.50
N GLU A 317 -2.09 -6.48 -17.77
CA GLU A 317 -1.70 -5.37 -18.64
C GLU A 317 -2.38 -4.09 -18.18
N VAL A 318 -1.73 -2.95 -18.46
CA VAL A 318 -2.33 -1.64 -18.20
C VAL A 318 -3.38 -1.40 -19.28
N ASP A 319 -4.63 -1.14 -18.85
CA ASP A 319 -5.71 -0.92 -19.79
C ASP A 319 -5.54 0.39 -20.58
N ARG A 320 -6.18 0.43 -21.76
CA ARG A 320 -6.02 1.55 -22.70
C ARG A 320 -6.53 2.87 -22.14
N ALA A 321 -7.62 2.85 -21.36
CA ALA A 321 -8.21 4.07 -20.81
C ALA A 321 -7.27 4.72 -19.79
N THR A 322 -6.67 3.91 -18.91
CA THR A 322 -5.63 4.31 -17.97
C THR A 322 -4.42 4.89 -18.69
N GLU A 323 -3.89 4.20 -19.71
CA GLU A 323 -2.74 4.73 -20.47
C GLU A 323 -3.04 6.10 -21.09
N VAL A 324 -4.20 6.24 -21.73
CA VAL A 324 -4.62 7.51 -22.35
C VAL A 324 -4.74 8.61 -21.31
N TYR A 325 -5.36 8.33 -20.15
CA TYR A 325 -5.52 9.30 -19.08
C TYR A 325 -4.16 9.78 -18.53
N LEU A 326 -3.26 8.84 -18.22
CA LEU A 326 -1.93 9.16 -17.71
C LEU A 326 -1.17 10.02 -18.73
N LYS A 327 -1.29 9.69 -20.03
CA LYS A 327 -0.59 10.42 -21.10
C LYS A 327 -1.12 11.84 -21.25
N GLN A 328 -2.44 12.02 -21.26
CA GLN A 328 -3.08 13.33 -21.34
C GLN A 328 -2.71 14.22 -20.15
N ASN A 329 -2.50 13.61 -18.98
CA ASN A 329 -2.13 14.29 -17.75
C ASN A 329 -0.63 14.37 -17.49
N ASN A 330 0.21 14.06 -18.49
CA ASN A 330 1.66 14.20 -18.37
C ASN A 330 2.27 13.38 -17.21
N ILE A 331 1.66 12.23 -16.89
CA ILE A 331 2.17 11.32 -15.86
C ILE A 331 3.07 10.29 -16.55
N ASP A 332 4.33 10.21 -16.12
CA ASP A 332 5.32 9.28 -16.65
C ASP A 332 5.42 8.01 -15.81
N VAL A 333 5.17 8.12 -14.51
CA VAL A 333 5.28 7.01 -13.56
C VAL A 333 4.12 7.00 -12.58
N VAL A 334 3.57 5.82 -12.32
CA VAL A 334 2.70 5.54 -11.18
C VAL A 334 3.46 4.65 -10.20
N CYS A 335 3.58 5.06 -8.95
CA CYS A 335 4.15 4.24 -7.88
C CYS A 335 3.03 3.73 -6.98
N CYS A 336 3.05 2.42 -6.70
CA CYS A 336 2.08 1.78 -5.81
C CYS A 336 2.65 0.62 -5.00
N GLY A 337 1.85 0.09 -4.08
CA GLY A 337 2.13 -0.99 -3.13
C GLY A 337 1.00 -2.04 -3.12
N HIS A 338 0.51 -2.39 -1.93
CA HIS A 338 -0.63 -3.29 -1.64
C HIS A 338 -0.40 -4.78 -1.95
N GLN A 339 0.38 -5.09 -3.00
CA GLN A 339 0.52 -6.44 -3.51
C GLN A 339 1.97 -6.82 -3.72
N PRO A 340 2.51 -7.62 -2.81
CA PRO A 340 3.90 -8.00 -2.89
C PRO A 340 4.12 -8.97 -4.04
N SER A 341 5.29 -8.83 -4.64
CA SER A 341 5.71 -9.70 -5.72
C SER A 341 7.20 -9.96 -5.60
N GLY A 342 7.56 -10.98 -4.82
CA GLY A 342 8.94 -11.41 -4.66
C GLY A 342 9.83 -10.44 -3.88
N ASP A 343 11.13 -10.41 -4.20
CA ASP A 343 12.21 -9.75 -3.46
C ASP A 343 12.73 -8.47 -4.12
N SER A 344 12.00 -7.97 -5.11
CA SER A 344 12.37 -6.82 -5.94
C SER A 344 11.10 -6.12 -6.43
N PRO A 345 11.17 -4.84 -6.86
CA PRO A 345 9.99 -4.15 -7.38
C PRO A 345 9.46 -4.82 -8.66
N THR A 346 8.16 -4.69 -8.90
CA THR A 346 7.56 -5.04 -10.20
C THR A 346 7.40 -3.79 -11.04
N VAL A 347 7.80 -3.86 -12.30
CA VAL A 347 7.61 -2.78 -13.27
C VAL A 347 6.63 -3.25 -14.32
N LEU A 348 5.67 -2.42 -14.70
CA LEU A 348 4.88 -2.58 -15.92
C LEU A 348 5.15 -1.39 -16.83
N GLN A 349 5.03 -1.63 -18.13
CA GLN A 349 5.25 -0.60 -19.14
C GLN A 349 4.01 -0.45 -20.01
N THR A 350 3.60 0.78 -20.27
CA THR A 350 2.55 1.10 -21.24
C THR A 350 3.11 1.21 -22.66
N GLU A 351 2.24 1.17 -23.68
CA GLU A 351 2.66 1.39 -25.08
C GLU A 351 3.18 2.83 -25.27
N ALA A 352 2.56 3.79 -24.59
CA ALA A 352 3.00 5.18 -24.50
C ALA A 352 4.31 5.39 -23.70
N ARG A 353 4.98 4.33 -23.25
CA ARG A 353 6.28 4.36 -22.57
C ARG A 353 6.24 5.00 -21.18
N GLN A 354 5.13 4.86 -20.48
CA GLN A 354 5.01 5.17 -19.05
C GLN A 354 5.27 3.92 -18.23
N PHE A 355 5.56 4.10 -16.93
CA PHE A 355 5.86 3.02 -16.02
C PHE A 355 4.85 2.93 -14.89
N ILE A 356 4.46 1.71 -14.52
CA ILE A 356 3.85 1.42 -13.22
C ILE A 356 4.91 0.70 -12.40
N VAL A 357 5.22 1.18 -11.21
CA VAL A 357 6.21 0.59 -10.30
C VAL A 357 5.50 0.16 -9.02
N MET A 358 5.42 -1.14 -8.81
CA MET A 358 4.93 -1.74 -7.56
C MET A 358 6.14 -1.95 -6.64
N GLY A 359 6.19 -1.18 -5.55
CA GLY A 359 7.30 -1.17 -4.59
C GLY A 359 7.18 -2.18 -3.45
N ASP A 360 6.01 -2.82 -3.29
CA ASP A 360 5.78 -3.79 -2.23
C ASP A 360 6.57 -5.09 -2.48
N ASN A 361 7.43 -5.43 -1.53
CA ASN A 361 8.28 -6.62 -1.49
C ASN A 361 8.08 -7.45 -0.21
N SER A 362 6.97 -7.24 0.49
CA SER A 362 6.73 -7.76 1.84
C SER A 362 6.67 -9.27 1.99
N TYR A 363 6.39 -10.04 0.93
CA TYR A 363 6.39 -11.51 0.99
C TYR A 363 7.78 -12.15 0.83
N CYS A 364 8.87 -11.39 0.80
CA CYS A 364 10.19 -11.96 0.51
C CYS A 364 10.79 -12.85 1.62
N ALA A 365 10.25 -12.84 2.85
CA ALA A 365 10.74 -13.66 3.96
C ALA A 365 9.78 -14.76 4.45
N ALA A 366 8.51 -14.74 4.04
CA ALA A 366 7.50 -15.74 4.43
C ALA A 366 7.32 -15.95 5.97
N ASP A 367 7.77 -15.00 6.81
CA ASP A 367 7.75 -15.08 8.28
C ASP A 367 7.07 -13.86 8.94
N ASN A 368 6.30 -13.09 8.16
CA ASN A 368 5.68 -11.80 8.51
C ASN A 368 6.64 -10.61 8.69
N SER A 369 7.96 -10.82 8.66
CA SER A 369 8.91 -9.70 8.50
C SER A 369 8.96 -9.22 7.05
N ARG A 370 9.52 -8.03 6.81
CA ARG A 370 9.83 -7.58 5.43
C ARG A 370 11.09 -8.22 4.86
N GLY A 371 11.68 -9.18 5.57
CA GLY A 371 12.86 -9.91 5.13
C GLY A 371 14.10 -9.05 4.93
N ARG A 372 15.07 -9.61 4.20
CA ARG A 372 16.35 -8.95 3.94
C ARG A 372 16.33 -8.04 2.71
N ALA A 373 15.38 -8.26 1.80
CA ALA A 373 15.27 -7.44 0.61
C ALA A 373 14.93 -5.99 0.99
N ILE A 374 15.36 -5.04 0.16
CA ILE A 374 15.06 -3.62 0.33
C ILE A 374 14.91 -3.00 -1.05
N THR A 375 13.93 -2.11 -1.19
CA THR A 375 13.68 -1.40 -2.44
C THR A 375 13.53 0.09 -2.17
N GLU A 376 14.26 0.91 -2.91
CA GLU A 376 14.03 2.34 -3.06
C GLU A 376 13.62 2.61 -4.51
N VAL A 377 12.43 3.17 -4.68
CA VAL A 377 12.00 3.77 -5.95
C VAL A 377 12.35 5.25 -5.89
N LEU A 378 13.31 5.68 -6.69
CA LEU A 378 13.80 7.05 -6.71
C LEU A 378 13.38 7.72 -8.02
N VAL A 379 12.46 8.67 -7.94
CA VAL A 379 12.04 9.48 -9.07
C VAL A 379 12.83 10.79 -9.06
N GLU A 380 13.35 11.19 -10.22
CA GLU A 380 14.08 12.44 -10.42
C GLU A 380 13.31 13.33 -11.39
N GLN A 381 13.00 14.56 -10.97
CA GLN A 381 12.28 15.55 -11.76
C GLN A 381 13.13 16.82 -11.92
N ASP A 382 13.11 17.39 -13.13
CA ASP A 382 13.75 18.68 -13.45
C ASP A 382 12.87 19.82 -12.92
N ASP A 383 13.41 20.59 -11.96
CA ASP A 383 12.74 21.70 -11.27
C ASP A 383 12.65 22.92 -12.19
N ASP A 384 13.72 23.18 -12.96
CA ASP A 384 13.79 24.31 -13.90
C ASP A 384 12.93 24.08 -15.15
N ASN A 385 12.70 22.81 -15.51
CA ASN A 385 11.84 22.43 -16.62
C ASN A 385 10.93 21.24 -16.29
N PRO A 386 9.78 21.48 -15.62
CA PRO A 386 8.83 20.43 -15.23
C PRO A 386 8.21 19.65 -16.39
N SER A 387 8.32 20.15 -17.62
CA SER A 387 7.89 19.41 -18.82
C SER A 387 8.84 18.28 -19.23
N THR A 388 10.07 18.29 -18.69
CA THR A 388 11.04 17.21 -18.89
C THR A 388 10.48 15.93 -18.25
N PRO A 389 10.46 14.80 -18.99
CA PRO A 389 10.03 13.53 -18.42
C PRO A 389 10.82 13.16 -17.16
N ALA A 390 10.12 12.59 -16.18
CA ALA A 390 10.75 12.09 -14.97
C ALA A 390 11.63 10.87 -15.29
N SER A 391 12.77 10.78 -14.59
CA SER A 391 13.63 9.59 -14.61
C SER A 391 13.32 8.75 -13.37
N VAL A 392 13.20 7.43 -13.52
CA VAL A 392 12.97 6.54 -12.38
C VAL A 392 14.15 5.61 -12.23
N ARG A 393 14.74 5.58 -11.04
CA ARG A 393 15.85 4.70 -10.68
C ARG A 393 15.36 3.72 -9.61
N LEU A 394 15.54 2.44 -9.87
CA LEU A 394 15.21 1.36 -8.95
C LEU A 394 16.50 0.83 -8.34
N ARG A 395 16.59 0.84 -7.02
CA ARG A 395 17.79 0.40 -6.31
C ARG A 395 17.48 -0.31 -5.01
N GLY A 396 18.38 -1.19 -4.61
CA GLY A 396 18.23 -1.96 -3.39
C GLY A 396 18.99 -3.27 -3.40
N CYS A 397 18.52 -4.23 -2.62
CA CYS A 397 19.06 -5.59 -2.61
C CYS A 397 17.95 -6.63 -2.50
N ARG A 398 18.22 -7.80 -3.08
CA ARG A 398 17.34 -8.98 -3.00
C ARG A 398 17.53 -9.71 -1.68
N THR A 399 16.70 -10.71 -1.41
CA THR A 399 16.80 -11.52 -0.17
C THR A 399 18.15 -12.24 -0.04
N ASP A 400 18.77 -12.62 -1.16
CA ASP A 400 20.11 -13.23 -1.22
C ASP A 400 21.26 -12.23 -1.03
N GLY A 401 20.96 -10.94 -0.89
CA GLY A 401 21.93 -9.85 -0.75
C GLY A 401 22.46 -9.30 -2.07
N THR A 402 22.06 -9.87 -3.22
CA THR A 402 22.46 -9.36 -4.54
C THR A 402 21.91 -7.94 -4.74
N PRO A 403 22.77 -6.93 -4.97
CA PRO A 403 22.30 -5.57 -5.21
C PRO A 403 21.70 -5.43 -6.60
N PHE A 404 20.76 -4.52 -6.74
CA PHE A 404 20.29 -4.02 -8.04
C PHE A 404 20.28 -2.50 -8.03
N ASP A 405 20.64 -1.90 -9.16
CA ASP A 405 20.63 -0.45 -9.35
C ASP A 405 20.53 -0.15 -10.85
N PHE A 406 19.38 0.34 -11.31
CA PHE A 406 19.14 0.60 -12.73
C PHE A 406 18.12 1.71 -12.95
N ILE A 407 18.17 2.33 -14.13
CA ILE A 407 17.30 3.44 -14.52
C ILE A 407 16.27 2.95 -15.55
N LEU A 408 15.00 3.21 -15.28
CA LEU A 408 13.90 3.09 -16.23
C LEU A 408 13.88 4.35 -17.10
N SER A 409 14.43 4.27 -18.31
CA SER A 409 14.31 5.35 -19.29
C SER A 409 14.49 4.81 -20.71
N TYR A 410 13.81 5.43 -21.68
CA TYR A 410 14.04 5.18 -23.11
C TYR A 410 15.01 6.19 -23.74
N ARG A 411 15.36 7.27 -23.04
CA ARG A 411 16.01 8.44 -23.65
C ARG A 411 17.22 8.96 -22.88
N HIS A 412 17.52 8.46 -21.68
CA HIS A 412 18.67 8.92 -20.90
C HIS A 412 19.96 8.16 -21.25
N ALA A 413 21.06 8.91 -21.34
CA ALA A 413 22.40 8.32 -21.32
C ALA A 413 22.58 7.59 -19.97
N GLY A 414 22.71 6.26 -20.01
CA GLY A 414 22.72 5.39 -18.83
C GLY A 414 21.46 4.54 -18.63
N ALA A 415 20.45 4.67 -19.49
CA ALA A 415 19.32 3.74 -19.53
C ALA A 415 19.81 2.31 -19.78
N THR A 416 19.27 1.34 -19.01
CA THR A 416 19.63 -0.06 -19.20
C THR A 416 19.03 -0.56 -20.52
N PRO A 417 19.81 -1.19 -21.43
CA PRO A 417 19.29 -1.71 -22.71
C PRO A 417 18.15 -2.72 -22.56
N LEU A 418 18.01 -3.30 -21.36
CA LEU A 418 17.01 -4.29 -20.99
C LEU A 418 15.68 -3.68 -20.52
N THR A 419 15.60 -2.35 -20.34
CA THR A 419 14.37 -1.65 -19.92
C THR A 419 13.15 -2.05 -20.76
N PRO A 420 13.21 -2.18 -22.11
CA PRO A 420 12.06 -2.59 -22.90
C PRO A 420 11.57 -4.03 -22.67
N LEU A 421 12.31 -4.83 -21.89
CA LEU A 421 11.95 -6.20 -21.52
C LEU A 421 11.31 -6.26 -20.13
N LEU A 422 11.55 -5.29 -19.26
CA LEU A 422 11.04 -5.30 -17.89
C LEU A 422 9.51 -5.24 -17.87
N GLY A 423 8.89 -6.01 -16.98
CA GLY A 423 7.44 -6.15 -16.90
C GLY A 423 6.80 -7.01 -17.99
N LYS A 424 7.55 -7.37 -19.03
CA LYS A 424 7.01 -8.21 -20.10
C LYS A 424 6.97 -9.67 -19.69
N ARG A 425 5.94 -10.32 -20.18
CA ARG A 425 5.79 -11.77 -20.14
C ARG A 425 6.84 -12.41 -21.05
N TRP A 426 7.55 -13.40 -20.51
CA TRP A 426 8.46 -14.24 -21.29
C TRP A 426 7.75 -15.48 -21.84
N ASN A 427 6.89 -16.11 -21.03
CA ASN A 427 6.05 -17.23 -21.42
C ASN A 427 4.83 -17.32 -20.47
N LYS A 428 4.09 -18.43 -20.50
CA LYS A 428 2.86 -18.55 -19.70
C LYS A 428 3.05 -18.32 -18.18
N GLN A 429 4.25 -18.48 -17.63
CA GLN A 429 4.51 -18.45 -16.19
C GLN A 429 5.57 -17.42 -15.74
N TRP A 430 6.43 -16.94 -16.64
CA TRP A 430 7.58 -16.10 -16.31
C TRP A 430 7.41 -14.67 -16.82
N TRP A 431 7.80 -13.68 -16.01
CA TRP A 431 7.88 -12.27 -16.42
C TRP A 431 9.17 -11.62 -15.92
N ALA A 432 9.64 -10.63 -16.67
CA ALA A 432 10.86 -9.89 -16.38
C ALA A 432 10.68 -8.91 -15.21
N LYS A 433 11.60 -8.93 -14.25
CA LYS A 433 11.57 -8.08 -13.06
C LYS A 433 12.66 -7.01 -13.11
N ILE A 434 13.92 -7.45 -13.14
CA ILE A 434 15.08 -6.59 -13.01
C ILE A 434 16.22 -7.06 -13.94
N PRO A 435 17.14 -6.17 -14.33
CA PRO A 435 18.40 -6.56 -14.95
C PRO A 435 19.23 -7.48 -14.04
N SER A 436 19.91 -8.45 -14.63
CA SER A 436 20.90 -9.29 -13.96
C SER A 436 22.29 -8.66 -14.07
N PRO A 437 23.17 -8.83 -13.05
CA PRO A 437 24.55 -8.33 -13.12
C PRO A 437 25.37 -8.85 -14.31
N ASP A 438 25.03 -10.02 -14.83
CA ASP A 438 25.69 -10.69 -15.96
C ASP A 438 25.16 -10.25 -17.35
N GLY A 439 24.29 -9.22 -17.40
CA GLY A 439 23.72 -8.71 -18.65
C GLY A 439 22.48 -9.46 -19.14
N GLY A 440 21.93 -10.39 -18.35
CA GLY A 440 20.61 -10.97 -18.54
C GLY A 440 19.48 -10.18 -17.88
N VAL A 441 18.27 -10.73 -17.91
CA VAL A 441 17.08 -10.26 -17.18
C VAL A 441 16.67 -11.34 -16.19
N ILE A 442 16.53 -10.97 -14.92
CA ILE A 442 15.96 -11.85 -13.90
C ILE A 442 14.44 -11.82 -14.07
N CYS A 443 13.88 -13.00 -14.30
CA CYS A 443 12.46 -13.22 -14.41
C CYS A 443 11.94 -13.97 -13.17
N GLN A 444 10.70 -13.68 -12.80
CA GLN A 444 9.99 -14.31 -11.69
C GLN A 444 8.85 -15.19 -12.22
N CYS A 445 8.60 -16.29 -11.50
CA CYS A 445 7.42 -17.14 -11.64
C CYS A 445 6.80 -17.33 -10.25
N SER A 446 5.51 -17.06 -10.09
CA SER A 446 4.82 -17.21 -8.81
C SER A 446 4.02 -18.51 -8.74
N LYS A 447 4.18 -19.25 -7.63
CA LYS A 447 3.52 -20.54 -7.41
C LYS A 447 2.22 -20.39 -6.62
N ASP A 448 2.24 -19.70 -5.48
CA ASP A 448 1.13 -19.69 -4.52
C ASP A 448 0.75 -18.27 -4.14
N ALA A 449 -0.13 -17.63 -4.93
CA ALA A 449 -0.59 -16.26 -4.68
C ALA A 449 0.54 -15.27 -4.34
N PHE A 450 1.70 -15.42 -5.00
CA PHE A 450 2.90 -14.58 -4.87
C PHE A 450 3.71 -14.74 -3.58
N TYR A 451 3.33 -15.65 -2.67
CA TYR A 451 4.14 -16.00 -1.49
C TYR A 451 5.40 -16.80 -1.84
N ASN A 452 5.28 -17.70 -2.81
CA ASN A 452 6.37 -18.54 -3.29
C ASN A 452 6.75 -18.12 -4.71
N VAL A 453 8.02 -17.75 -4.88
CA VAL A 453 8.56 -17.23 -6.14
C VAL A 453 9.81 -18.01 -6.55
N ASP A 454 9.88 -18.38 -7.83
CA ASP A 454 11.11 -18.87 -8.45
C ASP A 454 11.72 -17.75 -9.30
N TYR A 455 13.05 -17.73 -9.37
CA TYR A 455 13.81 -16.82 -10.22
C TYR A 455 14.62 -17.56 -11.28
N LYS A 456 14.71 -16.99 -12.48
CA LYS A 456 15.60 -17.45 -13.56
C LYS A 456 16.12 -16.26 -14.35
N THR A 457 17.39 -16.33 -14.75
CA THR A 457 18.00 -15.34 -15.63
C THR A 457 17.85 -15.74 -17.10
N PHE A 458 17.40 -14.82 -17.93
CA PHE A 458 17.28 -14.97 -19.39
C PHE A 458 18.18 -13.96 -20.12
N PHE A 459 18.87 -14.39 -21.18
CA PHE A 459 19.83 -13.54 -21.92
C PHE A 459 19.30 -13.10 -23.28
N ALA A 460 19.71 -11.90 -23.70
CA ALA A 460 19.12 -11.22 -24.84
C ALA A 460 19.25 -11.96 -26.19
N GLY A 461 20.35 -12.70 -26.40
CA GLY A 461 20.57 -13.49 -27.61
C GLY A 461 19.62 -14.69 -27.80
N ARG A 462 18.84 -15.06 -26.78
CA ARG A 462 17.80 -16.12 -26.84
C ARG A 462 16.37 -15.55 -26.90
N ILE A 463 16.21 -14.22 -26.94
CA ILE A 463 14.90 -13.53 -26.93
C ILE A 463 14.11 -13.80 -28.23
N GLY A 464 14.78 -13.76 -29.39
CA GLY A 464 14.11 -13.79 -30.70
C GLY A 464 13.47 -15.13 -31.07
N SER A 465 13.91 -16.25 -30.48
CA SER A 465 13.36 -17.58 -30.79
C SER A 465 12.17 -17.99 -29.92
N THR A 466 12.04 -17.45 -28.71
CA THR A 466 10.95 -17.80 -27.78
C THR A 466 9.78 -16.83 -27.78
N MET A 467 9.98 -15.56 -28.18
CA MET A 467 8.85 -14.62 -28.36
C MET A 467 8.05 -14.91 -29.64
N ASN A 468 8.73 -15.29 -30.74
CA ASN A 468 8.10 -15.54 -32.04
C ASN A 468 7.22 -16.81 -32.12
N GLU A 469 7.42 -17.80 -31.25
CA GLU A 469 6.56 -19.01 -31.25
C GLU A 469 5.16 -18.72 -30.65
N ASN A 470 5.01 -17.67 -29.85
CA ASN A 470 3.71 -17.31 -29.25
C ASN A 470 2.86 -16.38 -30.15
N GLU A 471 3.45 -15.66 -31.10
CA GLU A 471 2.67 -14.87 -32.08
C GLU A 471 2.12 -15.73 -33.24
N LYS A 472 2.57 -16.98 -33.40
CA LYS A 472 2.07 -17.91 -34.44
C LYS A 472 0.92 -18.81 -34.00
N ARG A 473 0.42 -18.64 -32.77
CA ARG A 473 -0.75 -19.37 -32.26
C ARG A 473 -1.66 -18.43 -31.46
N VAL A 474 -2.34 -17.53 -32.18
CA VAL A 474 -3.63 -16.95 -31.79
C VAL A 474 -4.58 -17.14 -32.95
#